data_AF-A0A929VDS2-F1
#
_entry.id   AF-A0A929VDS2-F1
#
_cell.length_a   1.000
_cell.length_b   1.000
_cell.length_c   1.000
_cell.angle_alpha   90.00
_cell.angle_beta   90.00
_cell.angle_gamma   90.00
#
_symmetry.space_group_name_H-M   'P 1'
#
loop_
_entity.id
_entity.type
_entity.pdbx_description
1 polymer ?
#
loop_
_entity_poly.entity_id
_entity_poly.type
_entity_poly.pdbx_seq_one_letter_code
_entity_poly.pdbx_strand_id
1 'polypeptide(L)'
;ELCVSSTKSMTGHLLGGAGGIEAVFSCLALKDSFVPPTANLKIPDPELDLDYVPNEGRKKHLSYVLSNSLGFGGHNACLIFKNQAD
;
A
#
# COMPACT_ATOMS: atom_id res chain seq x y z
N GLU A 1 -6.33 -12.60 -6.07
CA GLU A 1 -4.94 -12.15 -6.27
C GLU A 1 -4.62 -10.99 -5.33
N LEU A 2 -3.40 -10.95 -4.78
CA LEU A 2 -2.95 -9.91 -3.86
C LEU A 2 -2.47 -8.68 -4.63
N CYS A 3 -2.94 -7.49 -4.24
CA CYS A 3 -2.40 -6.22 -4.74
C CYS A 3 -1.38 -5.69 -3.74
N VAL A 4 -0.25 -5.17 -4.24
CA VAL A 4 0.74 -4.46 -3.45
C VAL A 4 0.91 -3.07 -4.05
N SER A 5 0.97 -2.02 -3.23
CA SER A 5 1.24 -0.67 -3.73
C SER A 5 2.07 0.11 -2.73
N SER A 6 2.98 0.96 -3.21
CA SER A 6 3.75 1.88 -2.36
C SER A 6 3.34 3.32 -2.60
N THR A 7 2.55 3.90 -1.71
CA THR A 7 2.12 5.31 -1.82
C THR A 7 3.27 6.30 -1.61
N LYS A 8 4.42 5.84 -1.08
CA LYS A 8 5.68 6.62 -1.08
C LYS A 8 6.11 7.04 -2.48
N SER A 9 5.67 6.35 -3.52
CA SER A 9 5.90 6.77 -4.92
C SER A 9 5.32 8.15 -5.24
N MET A 10 4.34 8.62 -4.44
CA MET A 10 3.69 9.92 -4.58
C MET A 10 4.02 10.86 -3.41
N THR A 11 4.05 10.34 -2.18
CA THR A 11 4.26 11.15 -0.97
C THR A 11 5.73 11.32 -0.58
N GLY A 12 6.63 10.55 -1.19
CA GLY A 12 7.98 10.35 -0.68
C GLY A 12 8.01 9.58 0.64
N HIS A 13 9.21 9.41 1.20
CA HIS A 13 9.41 8.72 2.47
C HIS A 13 9.42 9.71 3.65
N LEU A 14 8.30 9.78 4.36
CA LEU A 14 8.10 10.71 5.49
C LEU A 14 8.65 10.20 6.83
N LEU A 15 9.64 9.30 6.80
CA LEU A 15 10.23 8.64 7.98
C LEU A 15 9.13 8.11 8.93
N GLY A 16 9.17 8.49 10.21
CA GLY A 16 8.17 8.09 11.20
C GLY A 16 6.73 8.49 10.86
N GLY A 17 6.53 9.53 10.02
CA GLY A 17 5.21 9.95 9.55
C GLY A 17 4.61 9.04 8.48
N ALA A 18 5.42 8.20 7.81
CA ALA A 18 4.96 7.34 6.71
C ALA A 18 3.92 6.32 7.18
N GLY A 19 4.18 5.65 8.32
CA GLY A 19 3.27 4.62 8.83
C GLY A 19 1.86 5.14 9.14
N GLY A 20 1.74 6.36 9.68
CA GLY A 20 0.46 6.98 9.95
C GLY A 20 -0.33 7.33 8.68
N ILE A 21 0.33 7.96 7.71
CA ILE A 21 -0.29 8.32 6.43
C ILE A 21 -0.69 7.07 5.63
N GLU A 22 0.16 6.05 5.61
CA GLU A 22 -0.12 4.78 4.92
C GLU A 22 -1.24 3.99 5.60
N ALA A 23 -1.39 4.08 6.93
CA ALA A 23 -2.55 3.54 7.63
C ALA A 23 -3.85 4.25 7.22
N VAL A 24 -3.85 5.59 7.10
CA VAL A 24 -5.01 6.34 6.60
C VAL A 24 -5.35 5.92 5.16
N PHE A 25 -4.38 5.85 4.26
CA PHE A 25 -4.61 5.38 2.89
C PHE A 25 -5.13 3.95 2.84
N SER A 26 -4.65 3.06 3.72
CA SER A 26 -5.15 1.69 3.83
C SER A 26 -6.63 1.64 4.22
N CYS A 27 -7.03 2.43 5.23
CA CYS A 27 -8.44 2.55 5.62
C CYS A 27 -9.31 3.16 4.51
N LEU A 28 -8.80 4.15 3.78
CA LEU A 28 -9.52 4.73 2.63
C LEU A 28 -9.64 3.73 1.48
N ALA A 29 -8.59 2.92 1.22
CA ALA A 29 -8.65 1.87 0.20
C ALA A 29 -9.75 0.84 0.49
N LEU A 30 -9.89 0.42 1.76
CA LEU A 30 -11.01 -0.43 2.21
C LEU A 30 -12.36 0.27 1.98
N LYS A 31 -12.49 1.50 2.49
CA LYS A 31 -13.74 2.27 2.46
C LYS A 31 -14.24 2.50 1.03
N ASP A 32 -13.34 2.88 0.13
CA ASP A 32 -13.68 3.32 -1.23
C ASP A 32 -13.58 2.18 -2.25
N SER A 33 -13.17 0.97 -1.81
CA SER A 33 -12.92 -0.19 -2.70
C SER A 33 -12.02 0.19 -3.87
N PHE A 34 -10.92 0.88 -3.56
CA PHE A 34 -9.98 1.40 -4.55
C PHE A 34 -8.54 1.19 -4.09
N VAL A 35 -7.73 0.57 -4.94
CA VAL A 35 -6.31 0.33 -4.67
C VAL A 35 -5.50 1.47 -5.28
N PRO A 36 -4.71 2.23 -4.49
CA PRO A 36 -3.87 3.30 -5.02
C PRO A 36 -2.72 2.73 -5.87
N PRO A 37 -2.22 3.50 -6.85
CA PRO A 37 -1.10 3.04 -7.67
C PRO A 37 0.24 3.12 -6.94
N THR A 38 1.19 2.32 -7.41
CA THR A 38 2.61 2.64 -7.34
C THR A 38 2.95 3.50 -8.55
N ALA A 39 3.00 4.82 -8.34
CA ALA A 39 3.34 5.78 -9.39
C ALA A 39 4.79 5.61 -9.86
N ASN A 40 5.07 6.03 -11.10
CA ASN A 40 6.41 6.06 -11.70
C ASN A 40 7.06 4.68 -11.94
N LEU A 41 6.33 3.57 -11.81
CA LEU A 41 6.83 2.23 -12.12
C LEU A 41 6.77 1.99 -13.64
N LYS A 42 7.85 2.35 -14.36
CA LYS A 42 7.94 2.24 -15.83
C LYS A 42 8.63 0.97 -16.32
N ILE A 43 9.63 0.50 -15.57
CA ILE A 43 10.43 -0.66 -15.89
C ILE A 43 10.31 -1.60 -14.69
N PRO A 44 9.45 -2.63 -14.77
CA PRO A 44 9.35 -3.63 -13.72
C PRO A 44 10.67 -4.39 -13.56
N ASP A 45 11.00 -4.75 -12.33
CA ASP A 45 12.13 -5.62 -12.03
C ASP A 45 11.71 -7.08 -12.28
N PRO A 46 12.46 -7.88 -13.06
CA PRO A 46 12.12 -9.27 -13.33
C PRO A 46 12.12 -10.18 -12.08
N GLU A 47 12.78 -9.77 -10.99
CA GLU A 47 12.76 -10.52 -9.72
C GLU A 47 11.51 -10.22 -8.87
N LEU A 48 10.74 -9.19 -9.24
CA LEU A 48 9.56 -8.74 -8.51
C LEU A 48 8.30 -9.22 -9.25
N ASP A 49 7.71 -10.31 -8.77
CA ASP A 49 6.65 -11.07 -9.44
C ASP A 49 5.22 -10.80 -8.95
N LEU A 50 5.04 -9.82 -8.05
CA LEU A 50 3.72 -9.44 -7.53
C LEU A 50 3.05 -8.36 -8.38
N ASP A 51 1.74 -8.20 -8.18
CA ASP A 51 0.97 -7.11 -8.76
C ASP A 51 1.14 -5.80 -7.97
N TYR A 52 2.14 -5.01 -8.38
CA TYR A 52 2.52 -3.74 -7.75
C TYR A 52 1.61 -2.54 -8.10
N VAL A 53 0.48 -2.77 -8.79
CA VAL A 53 -0.47 -1.71 -9.20
C VAL A 53 0.25 -0.55 -9.92
N PRO A 54 0.97 -0.80 -11.04
CA PRO A 54 1.82 0.20 -11.66
C PRO A 54 1.01 1.35 -12.28
N ASN A 55 1.36 2.59 -11.91
CA ASN A 55 0.92 3.87 -12.47
C ASN A 55 -0.57 4.21 -12.32
N GLU A 56 -1.48 3.28 -12.58
CA GLU A 56 -2.93 3.50 -12.52
C GLU A 56 -3.56 2.66 -11.40
N GLY A 57 -4.21 3.36 -10.47
CA GLY A 57 -5.00 2.72 -9.43
C GLY A 57 -6.26 2.09 -10.01
N ARG A 58 -6.88 1.17 -9.29
CA ARG A 58 -8.05 0.44 -9.79
C ARG A 58 -9.07 0.13 -8.72
N LYS A 59 -10.34 0.06 -9.13
CA LYS A 59 -11.43 -0.40 -8.27
C LYS A 59 -11.26 -1.89 -7.98
N LYS A 60 -11.36 -2.25 -6.71
CA LYS A 60 -11.33 -3.63 -6.25
C LYS A 60 -11.98 -3.69 -4.89
N HIS A 61 -12.90 -4.63 -4.69
CA HIS A 61 -13.42 -4.90 -3.36
C HIS A 61 -12.31 -5.45 -2.46
N LEU A 62 -12.14 -4.86 -1.28
CA LEU A 62 -11.12 -5.22 -0.30
C LEU A 62 -11.79 -5.50 1.05
N SER A 63 -11.63 -6.72 1.55
CA SER A 63 -12.06 -7.09 2.91
C SER A 63 -10.98 -6.83 3.94
N TYR A 64 -9.72 -6.96 3.53
CA TYR A 64 -8.55 -6.76 4.39
C TYR A 64 -7.48 -5.98 3.63
N VAL A 65 -6.73 -5.16 4.35
CA VAL A 65 -5.51 -4.50 3.88
C VAL A 65 -4.44 -4.60 4.95
N LEU A 66 -3.19 -4.62 4.49
CA LEU A 66 -2.01 -4.74 5.32
C LEU A 66 -1.06 -3.57 5.02
N SER A 67 -0.64 -2.85 6.05
CA SER A 67 0.30 -1.74 5.97
C SER A 67 1.61 -2.12 6.66
N ASN A 68 2.70 -2.13 5.89
CA ASN A 68 4.04 -2.53 6.35
C ASN A 68 4.93 -1.30 6.59
N SER A 69 5.67 -1.33 7.70
CA SER A 69 6.72 -0.37 8.02
C SER A 69 7.98 -1.11 8.47
N LEU A 70 9.01 -1.10 7.62
CA LEU A 70 10.30 -1.73 7.87
C LEU A 70 11.35 -0.61 8.00
N GLY A 71 11.55 -0.16 9.23
CA GLY A 71 12.40 0.97 9.56
C GLY A 71 13.88 0.59 9.75
N PHE A 72 14.75 1.59 9.60
CA PHE A 72 16.16 1.46 9.96
C PHE A 72 16.34 1.01 11.42
N GLY A 73 17.43 0.31 11.73
CA GLY A 73 17.67 -0.27 13.06
C GLY A 73 16.94 -1.61 13.30
N GLY A 74 16.32 -2.19 12.26
CA GLY A 74 15.63 -3.47 12.36
C GLY A 74 14.23 -3.38 12.96
N HIS A 75 13.61 -2.20 12.93
CA HIS A 75 12.27 -1.99 13.47
C HIS A 75 11.21 -2.40 12.44
N ASN A 76 10.61 -3.58 12.62
CA ASN A 76 9.59 -4.11 11.73
C ASN A 76 8.22 -4.02 12.42
N ALA A 77 7.25 -3.38 11.76
CA ALA A 77 5.88 -3.27 12.22
C ALA A 77 4.90 -3.48 11.06
N CYS A 78 3.77 -4.13 11.36
CA CYS A 78 2.71 -4.42 10.41
C CYS A 78 1.35 -4.20 11.06
N LEU A 79 0.43 -3.54 10.35
CA LEU A 79 -0.95 -3.34 10.77
C LEU A 79 -1.89 -3.97 9.75
N ILE A 80 -2.90 -4.70 10.22
CA ILE A 80 -3.97 -5.25 9.38
C ILE A 80 -5.27 -4.54 9.74
N PHE A 81 -5.98 -4.07 8.72
CA PHE A 81 -7.30 -3.48 8.86
C PHE A 81 -8.32 -4.36 8.14
N LYS A 82 -9.51 -4.51 8.73
CA LYS A 82 -10.66 -5.21 8.13
C LYS A 82 -11.74 -4.18 7.79
N ASN A 83 -12.42 -4.35 6.66
CA ASN A 83 -13.62 -3.59 6.35
C ASN A 83 -14.70 -3.84 7.42
N GLN A 84 -15.35 -2.77 7.91
CA GLN A 84 -16.37 -2.90 8.96
C GLN A 84 -17.69 -3.52 8.47
N ALA A 85 -17.95 -3.46 7.17
CA ALA A 85 -19.17 -4.00 6.57
C ALA A 85 -19.15 -5.53 6.34
N ASP A 86 -17.99 -6.16 6.59
CA ASP A 86 -17.75 -7.61 6.49
C ASP A 86 -17.68 -8.27 7.88
#